data_AF-A0A1V4PMP7-F1
#
_entry.id   AF-A0A1V4PMP7-F1
#
_cell.length_a   1.000
_cell.length_b   1.000
_cell.length_c   1.000
_cell.angle_alpha   90.00
_cell.angle_beta   90.00
_cell.angle_gamma   90.00
#
_symmetry.space_group_name_H-M   'P 1'
#
loop_
_entity.id
_entity.type
_entity.pdbx_description
1 polymer ?
#
loop_
_entity_poly.entity_id
_entity_poly.type
_entity_poly.pdbx_seq_one_letter_code
_entity_poly.pdbx_strand_id
1 'polypeptide(L)'
;MLAIAVGIGVATAPTAVADEAGYLQRLQSRLAYLTAQQLLTEGYKVCQLTHSGHPSSDAIEMVSKDLAISVPAAVEIIVAAGGELGC
;
A
#
# COMPACT_ATOMS: atom_id res chain seq x y z
N MET A 1 18.67 -24.02 -36.63
CA MET A 1 18.38 -24.73 -35.36
C MET A 1 18.18 -23.69 -34.28
N LEU A 2 17.06 -23.80 -33.58
CA LEU A 2 16.50 -22.88 -32.59
C LEU A 2 17.34 -22.92 -31.29
N ALA A 3 17.79 -21.79 -30.77
CA ALA A 3 18.26 -21.67 -29.40
C ALA A 3 17.31 -20.71 -28.68
N ILE A 4 16.41 -21.30 -27.89
CA ILE A 4 15.39 -20.59 -27.13
C ILE A 4 16.07 -19.95 -25.92
N ALA A 5 16.20 -18.63 -25.93
CA ALA A 5 16.55 -17.87 -24.74
C ALA A 5 15.32 -17.82 -23.82
N VAL A 6 15.29 -18.66 -22.79
CA VAL A 6 14.31 -18.56 -21.71
C VAL A 6 14.69 -17.37 -20.84
N GLY A 7 14.25 -16.19 -21.26
CA GLY A 7 14.20 -15.03 -20.38
C GLY A 7 13.12 -15.30 -19.35
N ILE A 8 13.50 -15.50 -18.09
CA ILE A 8 12.56 -15.51 -16.97
C ILE A 8 12.06 -14.07 -16.85
N GLY A 9 10.98 -13.76 -17.58
CA GLY A 9 10.22 -12.55 -17.38
C GLY A 9 9.63 -12.64 -15.99
N VAL A 10 10.23 -11.96 -15.01
CA VAL A 10 9.51 -11.54 -13.82
C VAL A 10 8.32 -10.75 -14.35
N ALA A 11 7.15 -11.38 -14.31
CA ALA A 11 5.88 -10.71 -14.48
C ALA A 11 5.78 -9.73 -13.31
N THR A 12 6.36 -8.54 -13.46
CA THR A 12 5.95 -7.39 -12.67
C THR A 12 4.49 -7.19 -13.07
N ALA A 13 3.58 -7.70 -12.23
CA ALA A 13 2.18 -7.31 -12.32
C ALA A 13 2.15 -5.80 -12.54
N PRO A 14 1.33 -5.29 -13.47
CA PRO A 14 1.27 -3.86 -13.72
C PRO A 14 0.92 -3.23 -12.37
N THR A 15 1.91 -2.62 -11.73
CA THR A 15 1.63 -1.72 -10.64
C THR A 15 0.82 -0.63 -11.33
N ALA A 16 -0.49 -0.61 -11.08
CA ALA A 16 -1.23 0.64 -11.17
C ALA A 16 -0.30 1.66 -10.52
N VAL A 17 0.14 2.64 -11.32
CA VAL A 17 1.35 3.43 -11.03
C VAL A 17 1.26 3.92 -9.59
N ALA A 18 1.99 3.27 -8.69
CA ALA A 18 1.88 3.55 -7.27
C ALA A 18 2.46 4.94 -7.04
N ASP A 19 1.59 5.91 -6.77
CA ASP A 19 1.96 7.29 -6.52
C ASP A 19 2.34 7.45 -5.06
N GLU A 20 3.51 6.91 -4.69
CA GLU A 20 4.07 7.00 -3.34
C GLU A 20 4.19 8.45 -2.87
N ALA A 21 4.51 9.37 -3.79
CA ALA A 21 4.65 10.79 -3.50
C ALA A 21 3.30 11.41 -3.14
N GLY A 22 2.24 11.15 -3.91
CA GLY A 22 0.89 11.62 -3.60
C GLY A 22 0.35 11.00 -2.31
N TYR A 23 0.56 9.70 -2.13
CA TYR A 23 0.22 8.96 -0.91
C TYR A 23 0.85 9.60 0.34
N LEU A 24 2.16 9.83 0.31
CA LEU A 24 2.88 10.46 1.41
C LEU A 24 2.45 11.92 1.62
N GLN A 25 2.26 12.68 0.55
CA GLN A 25 1.85 14.08 0.64
C GLN A 25 0.47 14.24 1.30
N ARG A 26 -0.47 13.35 1.00
CA ARG A 26 -1.78 13.32 1.64
C ARG A 26 -1.67 13.01 3.13
N LEU A 27 -0.95 11.95 3.48
CA LEU A 27 -0.90 11.43 4.84
C LEU A 27 -0.02 12.24 5.78
N GLN A 28 1.14 12.74 5.33
CA GLN A 28 2.02 13.54 6.18
C GLN A 28 1.36 14.85 6.65
N SER A 29 0.36 15.37 5.91
CA SER A 29 -0.40 16.55 6.33
C SER A 29 -1.30 16.30 7.56
N ARG A 30 -1.71 15.05 7.79
CA ARG A 30 -2.64 14.63 8.86
C ARG A 30 -1.95 13.81 9.95
N LEU A 31 -0.95 13.03 9.54
CA LEU A 31 -0.22 12.03 10.32
C LEU A 31 1.27 12.39 10.38
N ALA A 32 1.59 13.67 10.61
CA ALA A 32 2.96 14.18 10.64
C ALA A 32 3.86 13.53 11.72
N TYR A 33 3.24 12.86 12.70
CA TYR A 33 3.92 12.10 13.74
C TYR A 33 4.38 10.70 13.27
N LEU A 34 3.95 10.26 12.08
CA LEU A 34 4.40 9.02 11.44
C LEU A 34 5.48 9.33 10.40
N THR A 35 6.45 8.42 10.30
CA THR A 35 7.50 8.51 9.28
C THR A 35 6.97 8.09 7.91
N ALA A 36 7.60 8.61 6.85
CA ALA A 36 7.30 8.19 5.47
C ALA A 36 7.40 6.67 5.30
N GLN A 37 8.43 6.05 5.87
CA GLN A 37 8.62 4.60 5.81
C GLN A 37 7.50 3.83 6.50
N GLN A 38 7.03 4.28 7.68
CA GLN A 38 5.89 3.66 8.36
C GLN A 38 4.63 3.73 7.50
N LEU A 39 4.35 4.90 6.93
CA LEU A 39 3.19 5.10 6.07
C LEU A 39 3.26 4.19 4.84
N LEU A 40 4.39 4.16 4.13
CA LEU A 40 4.54 3.31 2.95
C LEU A 40 4.44 1.82 3.29
N THR A 41 5.07 1.39 4.38
CA THR A 41 5.02 -0.01 4.83
C THR A 41 3.58 -0.45 5.07
N GLU A 42 2.80 0.35 5.79
CA GLU A 42 1.39 0.03 6.02
C GLU A 42 0.54 0.12 4.75
N GLY A 43 0.77 1.12 3.89
CA GLY A 43 0.07 1.24 2.62
C GLY A 43 0.25 0.01 1.73
N TYR A 44 1.48 -0.53 1.66
CA TYR A 44 1.73 -1.77 0.92
C TYR A 44 1.12 -3.00 1.58
N LYS A 45 1.07 -3.08 2.92
CA LYS A 45 0.37 -4.18 3.60
C LYS A 45 -1.12 -4.16 3.29
N VAL A 46 -1.75 -2.99 3.28
CA VAL A 46 -3.14 -2.81 2.86
C VAL A 46 -3.31 -3.33 1.43
N CYS A 47 -2.46 -2.91 0.49
CA CYS A 47 -2.57 -3.37 -0.89
C CYS A 47 -2.34 -4.88 -1.04
N GLN A 48 -1.41 -5.48 -0.30
CA GLN A 48 -1.22 -6.93 -0.29
C GLN A 48 -2.45 -7.68 0.24
N LEU A 49 -3.08 -7.16 1.28
CA LEU A 49 -4.31 -7.71 1.85
C LEU A 49 -5.43 -7.68 0.81
N THR A 50 -5.65 -6.53 0.16
CA THR A 50 -6.67 -6.36 -0.88
C THR A 50 -6.41 -7.24 -2.10
N HIS A 51 -5.18 -7.32 -2.58
CA HIS A 51 -4.80 -8.23 -3.66
C HIS A 51 -4.98 -9.72 -3.30
N SER A 52 -4.98 -10.06 -2.01
CA SER A 52 -5.27 -11.41 -1.53
C SER A 52 -6.77 -11.72 -1.44
N GLY A 53 -7.63 -10.81 -1.95
CA GLY A 53 -9.08 -10.98 -2.01
C GLY A 53 -9.83 -10.59 -0.74
N HIS A 54 -9.15 -10.02 0.25
CA HIS A 54 -9.78 -9.51 1.46
C HIS A 54 -10.28 -8.07 1.24
N PRO A 55 -11.39 -7.65 1.87
CA PRO A 55 -11.83 -6.26 1.84
C PRO A 55 -10.85 -5.35 2.60
N SER A 56 -10.69 -4.11 2.13
CA SER A 56 -9.81 -3.12 2.76
C SER A 56 -10.17 -2.81 4.23
N SER A 57 -11.43 -3.06 4.64
CA SER A 57 -11.89 -2.94 6.02
C SER A 57 -11.16 -3.89 6.99
N ASP A 58 -10.68 -5.03 6.51
CA ASP A 58 -9.93 -5.99 7.33
C ASP A 58 -8.54 -5.44 7.72
N ALA A 59 -8.05 -4.42 6.99
CA ALA A 59 -6.80 -3.74 7.31
C ALA A 59 -6.92 -2.75 8.48
N ILE A 60 -8.12 -2.41 8.93
CA ILE A 60 -8.31 -1.40 10.00
C ILE A 60 -7.61 -1.84 11.29
N GLU A 61 -7.84 -3.08 11.73
CA GLU A 61 -7.22 -3.61 12.95
C GLU A 61 -5.70 -3.73 12.79
N MET A 62 -5.24 -4.18 11.61
CA MET A 62 -3.81 -4.30 11.28
C MET A 62 -3.10 -2.96 11.39
N VAL A 63 -3.54 -1.95 10.64
CA VAL A 63 -2.89 -0.63 10.57
C VAL A 63 -2.97 0.11 11.90
N SER A 64 -4.10 0.02 12.61
CA SER A 64 -4.24 0.66 13.92
C SER A 64 -3.32 0.05 14.97
N LYS A 65 -3.12 -1.28 14.97
CA LYS A 65 -2.17 -1.96 15.85
C LYS A 65 -0.72 -1.69 15.47
N ASP A 66 -0.38 -1.80 14.20
CA ASP A 66 1.00 -1.71 13.71
C ASP A 66 1.59 -0.31 13.92
N LEU A 67 0.76 0.73 13.83
CA LEU A 67 1.17 2.13 14.03
C LEU A 67 0.78 2.70 15.40
N ALA A 68 0.06 1.95 16.22
CA ALA A 68 -0.52 2.43 17.48
C ALA A 68 -1.34 3.72 17.33
N ILE A 69 -2.18 3.78 16.29
CA ILE A 69 -3.01 4.95 15.94
C ILE A 69 -4.50 4.70 16.13
N SER A 70 -5.28 5.78 16.10
CA SER A 70 -6.73 5.70 16.16
C SER A 70 -7.32 5.08 14.89
N VAL A 71 -8.48 4.43 15.02
CA VAL A 71 -9.22 3.84 13.88
C VAL A 71 -9.47 4.86 12.75
N PRO A 72 -9.89 6.12 13.01
CA PRO A 72 -10.04 7.11 11.94
C PRO A 72 -8.75 7.38 11.17
N ALA A 73 -7.60 7.43 11.86
CA ALA A 73 -6.31 7.61 11.21
C ALA A 73 -5.92 6.39 10.36
N ALA A 74 -6.22 5.17 10.82
CA ALA A 74 -6.03 3.95 10.05
C ALA A 74 -6.89 3.93 8.77
N VAL A 75 -8.14 4.39 8.84
CA VAL A 75 -9.02 4.52 7.67
C VAL A 75 -8.45 5.50 6.64
N GLU A 76 -7.85 6.62 7.06
CA GLU A 76 -7.20 7.55 6.12
C GLU A 76 -6.06 6.88 5.34
N ILE A 77 -5.23 6.09 6.03
CA ILE A 77 -4.15 5.31 5.41
C ILE A 77 -4.69 4.32 4.38
N ILE A 78 -5.75 3.59 4.73
CA ILE A 78 -6.37 2.57 3.87
C ILE A 78 -6.96 3.20 2.61
N VAL A 79 -7.68 4.32 2.75
CA VAL A 79 -8.28 5.03 1.62
C VAL A 79 -7.20 5.62 0.71
N ALA A 80 -6.14 6.20 1.28
CA ALA A 80 -5.01 6.72 0.52
C ALA A 80 -4.25 5.61 -0.20
N ALA A 81 -4.09 4.42 0.42
CA ALA A 81 -3.45 3.29 -0.22
C ALA A 81 -4.23 2.85 -1.47
N GLY A 82 -5.56 2.73 -1.36
CA GLY A 82 -6.38 2.37 -2.52
C GLY A 82 -6.34 3.41 -3.64
N GLY A 83 -6.48 4.69 -3.29
CA GLY A 83 -6.50 5.77 -4.30
C GLY A 83 -5.13 6.02 -4.95
N GLU A 84 -4.06 6.04 -4.18
CA GLU A 84 -2.76 6.52 -4.62
C GLU A 84 -1.78 5.38 -4.94
N LEU A 85 -1.82 4.27 -4.19
CA LEU A 85 -0.96 3.10 -4.46
C LEU A 85 -1.62 2.10 -5.44
N GLY A 86 -2.89 2.31 -5.79
CA GLY A 86 -3.57 1.59 -6.86
C GLY A 86 -4.04 0.18 -6.46
N CYS A 87 -4.46 0.03 -5.22
CA CYS A 87 -5.23 -1.12 -4.72
C CYS A 87 -6.69 -0.71 -4.40
#